data_AF-A0A6I4UY27-F1
#
_entry.id   AF-A0A6I4UY27-F1
#
_cell.length_a   1.000
_cell.length_b   1.000
_cell.length_c   1.000
_cell.angle_alpha   90.00
_cell.angle_beta   90.00
_cell.angle_gamma   90.00
#
_symmetry.space_group_name_H-M   'P 1'
#
loop_
_entity.id
_entity.type
_entity.pdbx_description
1 polymer ?
#
loop_
_entity_poly.entity_id
_entity_poly.type
_entity_poly.pdbx_seq_one_letter_code
_entity_poly.pdbx_strand_id
1 'polypeptide(L)'
;MSDPMDARGLIFLIGFVAATSFAAWLCFNRLSAAKATGKFRYVFHGIGEENWPVLFKVCKAFISVQGYVFCLMAGIGAIWFVIAIVGKMK
;
A
#
# COMPACT_ATOMS: atom_id res chain seq x y z
N MET A 1 -7.63 -9.68 33.61
CA MET A 1 -7.83 -8.63 32.60
C MET A 1 -6.56 -8.65 31.75
N SER A 2 -6.61 -9.30 30.58
CA SER A 2 -5.46 -9.48 29.69
C SER A 2 -5.05 -8.13 29.10
N ASP A 3 -3.78 -7.76 29.20
CA ASP A 3 -3.23 -6.54 28.60
C ASP A 3 -3.71 -6.39 27.15
N PRO A 4 -4.34 -5.26 26.77
CA PRO A 4 -4.91 -5.11 25.43
C PRO A 4 -3.84 -5.14 24.32
N MET A 5 -2.55 -5.04 24.64
CA MET A 5 -1.45 -5.27 23.68
C MET A 5 -0.09 -5.48 24.36
N ASP A 6 0.48 -6.68 24.22
CA ASP A 6 1.87 -6.96 24.62
C ASP A 6 2.88 -6.25 23.67
N ALA A 7 4.14 -6.11 24.07
CA ALA A 7 5.22 -5.49 23.27
C ALA A 7 5.30 -6.05 21.84
N ARG A 8 4.98 -7.34 21.67
CA ARG A 8 4.88 -8.02 20.38
C ARG A 8 3.81 -7.42 19.47
N GLY A 9 2.67 -6.99 20.01
CA GLY A 9 1.59 -6.36 19.25
C GLY A 9 1.94 -4.95 18.79
N LEU A 10 2.69 -4.18 19.60
CA LEU A 10 3.22 -2.87 19.19
C LEU A 10 4.25 -3.00 18.07
N ILE A 11 5.17 -3.96 18.17
CA ILE A 11 6.16 -4.26 17.12
C ILE A 11 5.45 -4.65 15.82
N PHE A 12 4.42 -5.50 15.90
CA PHE A 12 3.60 -5.87 14.75
C PHE A 12 2.95 -4.65 14.10
N LEU A 13 2.32 -3.75 14.88
CA LEU A 13 1.67 -2.55 14.34
C LEU A 13 2.65 -1.61 13.65
N ILE A 14 3.83 -1.39 14.23
CA ILE A 14 4.89 -0.58 13.59
C ILE A 14 5.30 -1.21 12.27
N GLY A 15 5.56 -2.53 12.26
CA GLY A 15 5.91 -3.27 11.04
C GLY A 15 4.81 -3.22 9.99
N PHE A 16 3.54 -3.38 10.40
CA PHE A 16 2.39 -3.34 9.52
C PHE A 16 2.19 -1.96 8.89
N VAL A 17 2.26 -0.88 9.68
CA VAL A 17 2.16 0.50 9.17
C VAL A 17 3.32 0.81 8.23
N ALA A 18 4.55 0.41 8.56
CA ALA A 18 5.72 0.62 7.71
C ALA A 18 5.60 -0.14 6.38
N ALA A 19 5.22 -1.43 6.42
CA ALA A 19 5.09 -2.27 5.23
C ALA A 19 3.97 -1.76 4.30
N THR A 20 2.81 -1.41 4.86
CA THR A 20 1.68 -0.89 4.07
C THR A 20 1.98 0.50 3.51
N SER A 21 2.63 1.38 4.27
CA SER A 21 3.08 2.68 3.75
C SER A 21 4.11 2.53 2.63
N PHE A 22 5.06 1.60 2.76
CA PHE A 22 6.04 1.30 1.72
C PHE A 22 5.38 0.72 0.45
N ALA A 23 4.42 -0.19 0.61
CA ALA A 23 3.65 -0.74 -0.51
C ALA A 23 2.84 0.35 -1.22
N ALA A 24 2.19 1.25 -0.48
CA ALA A 24 1.49 2.40 -1.05
C ALA A 24 2.44 3.31 -1.83
N TRP A 25 3.61 3.63 -1.25
CA TRP A 25 4.63 4.41 -1.90
C TRP A 25 5.13 3.76 -3.21
N LEU A 26 5.39 2.45 -3.22
CA LEU A 26 5.77 1.72 -4.43
C LEU A 26 4.70 1.80 -5.52
N CYS A 27 3.42 1.68 -5.16
CA CYS A 27 2.31 1.85 -6.09
C CYS A 27 2.31 3.27 -6.70
N PHE A 28 2.41 4.30 -5.89
CA PHE A 28 2.42 5.70 -6.37
C PHE A 28 3.68 6.04 -7.15
N ASN A 29 4.84 5.53 -6.76
CA ASN A 29 6.10 5.74 -7.48
C ASN A 29 6.04 5.08 -8.87
N ARG A 30 5.45 3.88 -8.96
CA ARG A 30 5.20 3.22 -10.26
C ARG A 30 4.20 3.99 -11.12
N LEU A 31 3.15 4.56 -10.53
CA LEU A 31 2.21 5.45 -11.25
C LEU A 31 2.87 6.73 -11.72
N SER A 32 3.77 7.31 -10.91
CA SER A 32 4.53 8.51 -11.25
C SER A 32 5.49 8.25 -12.41
N ALA A 33 6.26 7.15 -12.35
CA ALA A 33 7.12 6.71 -13.43
C ALA A 33 6.33 6.46 -14.73
N ALA A 34 5.16 5.81 -14.65
CA ALA A 34 4.31 5.59 -15.82
C ALA A 34 3.71 6.87 -16.40
N LYS A 35 3.44 7.90 -15.56
CA LYS A 35 3.02 9.23 -16.04
C LYS A 35 4.16 9.95 -16.76
N ALA A 36 5.39 9.84 -16.26
CA ALA A 36 6.56 10.51 -16.83
C ALA A 36 7.03 9.89 -18.16
N THR A 37 6.99 8.56 -18.28
CA THR A 37 7.51 7.83 -19.45
C THR A 37 6.43 7.43 -20.45
N GLY A 38 5.15 7.55 -20.08
CA GLY A 38 4.01 7.05 -20.86
C GLY A 38 3.99 5.52 -21.00
N LYS A 39 4.86 4.79 -20.29
CA LYS A 39 5.04 3.33 -20.44
C LYS A 39 5.15 2.65 -19.07
N PHE A 40 4.43 1.54 -18.91
CA PHE A 40 4.67 0.58 -17.83
C PHE A 40 5.61 -0.50 -18.40
N ARG A 41 6.68 -0.85 -17.67
CA ARG A 41 7.58 -1.94 -18.08
C ARG A 41 6.86 -3.27 -17.80
N TYR A 42 6.18 -3.80 -18.81
CA TYR A 42 5.45 -5.06 -18.72
C TYR A 42 6.38 -6.27 -18.95
N VAL A 43 6.13 -7.35 -18.21
CA VAL A 43 6.82 -8.66 -18.33
C VAL A 43 5.87 -9.71 -18.94
N PHE A 44 4.71 -9.30 -19.49
CA PHE A 44 3.73 -10.22 -20.06
C PHE A 44 3.87 -10.29 -21.59
N HIS A 45 4.43 -11.40 -22.06
CA HIS A 45 4.75 -11.68 -23.47
C HIS A 45 3.56 -12.22 -24.30
N GLY A 46 2.31 -11.94 -23.91
CA GLY A 46 1.12 -12.66 -24.42
C GLY A 46 -0.06 -11.80 -24.86
N ILE A 47 0.09 -10.48 -24.96
CA ILE A 47 -0.99 -9.56 -25.36
C ILE A 47 -0.58 -8.84 -26.64
N GLY A 48 -1.39 -8.95 -27.69
CA GLY A 48 -1.19 -8.26 -28.96
C GLY A 48 -1.11 -6.74 -28.77
N GLU A 49 -0.25 -6.08 -29.55
CA GLU A 49 0.08 -4.65 -29.43
C GLU A 49 -1.18 -3.74 -29.45
N GLU A 50 -2.22 -4.15 -30.17
CA GLU A 50 -3.50 -3.47 -30.25
C GLU A 50 -4.23 -3.35 -28.90
N ASN A 51 -3.95 -4.25 -27.95
CA ASN A 51 -4.58 -4.30 -26.63
C ASN A 51 -3.72 -3.63 -25.53
N TRP A 52 -2.51 -3.17 -25.85
CA TRP A 52 -1.61 -2.52 -24.89
C TRP A 52 -2.18 -1.26 -24.24
N PRO A 53 -2.94 -0.39 -24.92
CA PRO A 53 -3.53 0.79 -24.29
C PRO A 53 -4.58 0.43 -23.23
N VAL A 54 -5.36 -0.62 -23.48
CA VAL A 54 -6.37 -1.13 -22.55
C VAL A 54 -5.68 -1.76 -21.34
N LEU A 55 -4.67 -2.59 -21.57
CA LEU A 55 -3.86 -3.19 -20.51
C LEU A 55 -3.20 -2.11 -19.64
N PHE A 56 -2.64 -1.06 -20.26
CA PHE A 56 -2.05 0.07 -19.56
C PHE A 56 -3.06 0.79 -18.66
N LYS A 57 -4.27 1.04 -19.18
CA LYS A 57 -5.35 1.67 -18.42
C LYS A 57 -5.77 0.80 -17.22
N VAL A 58 -5.93 -0.51 -17.44
CA VAL A 58 -6.31 -1.47 -16.38
C VAL A 58 -5.25 -1.56 -15.30
N CYS A 59 -3.97 -1.70 -15.64
CA CYS A 59 -2.91 -1.78 -14.62
C CYS A 59 -2.72 -0.47 -13.88
N LYS A 60 -2.84 0.68 -14.57
CA LYS A 60 -2.82 1.99 -13.90
C LYS A 60 -3.97 2.11 -12.90
N ALA A 61 -5.18 1.71 -13.29
CA ALA A 61 -6.34 1.70 -12.39
C ALA A 61 -6.11 0.75 -11.21
N PHE A 62 -5.65 -0.48 -11.47
CA PHE A 62 -5.35 -1.48 -10.44
C PHE A 62 -4.30 -0.97 -9.43
N ILE A 63 -3.16 -0.47 -9.91
CA ILE A 63 -2.10 0.05 -9.04
C ILE A 63 -2.58 1.27 -8.25
N SER A 64 -3.44 2.12 -8.84
CA SER A 64 -4.04 3.25 -8.12
C SER A 64 -4.95 2.79 -7.00
N VAL A 65 -5.85 1.84 -7.25
CA VAL A 65 -6.74 1.28 -6.24
C VAL A 65 -5.93 0.62 -5.12
N GLN A 66 -4.93 -0.20 -5.49
CA GLN A 66 -4.03 -0.84 -4.52
C GLN A 66 -3.27 0.18 -3.67
N GLY A 67 -2.75 1.25 -4.27
CA GLY A 67 -2.09 2.33 -3.54
C GLY A 67 -2.98 2.96 -2.47
N TYR A 68 -4.24 3.24 -2.80
CA TYR A 68 -5.21 3.77 -1.83
C TYR A 68 -5.59 2.74 -0.75
N VAL A 69 -5.74 1.46 -1.10
CA VAL A 69 -5.99 0.39 -0.12
C VAL A 69 -4.83 0.31 0.89
N PHE A 70 -3.59 0.33 0.41
CA PHE A 70 -2.41 0.33 1.28
C PHE A 70 -2.34 1.58 2.18
N CYS A 71 -2.67 2.77 1.65
CA CYS A 71 -2.79 3.98 2.48
C CYS A 71 -3.87 3.86 3.56
N LEU A 72 -5.03 3.29 3.22
CA LEU A 72 -6.12 3.10 4.17
C LEU A 72 -5.73 2.12 5.28
N MET A 73 -5.07 1.01 4.93
CA MET A 73 -4.54 0.06 5.92
C MET A 73 -3.47 0.70 6.81
N ALA A 74 -2.56 1.50 6.24
CA ALA A 74 -1.56 2.24 7.01
C ALA A 74 -2.23 3.22 7.99
N GLY A 75 -3.26 3.95 7.54
CA GLY A 75 -4.03 4.87 8.37
C GLY A 75 -4.74 4.18 9.53
N ILE A 76 -5.44 3.06 9.26
CA ILE A 76 -6.08 2.25 10.31
C ILE A 76 -5.04 1.75 11.30
N GLY A 77 -3.91 1.22 10.82
CA GLY A 77 -2.81 0.75 11.67
C GLY A 77 -2.24 1.86 12.55
N ALA A 78 -2.06 3.07 12.01
CA ALA A 78 -1.58 4.23 12.77
C ALA A 78 -2.57 4.67 13.86
N ILE A 79 -3.88 4.71 13.54
CA ILE A 79 -4.93 5.03 14.52
C ILE A 79 -4.91 4.00 15.66
N TRP A 80 -4.86 2.71 15.31
CA TRP A 80 -4.78 1.62 16.29
C TRP A 80 -3.54 1.71 17.17
N PHE A 81 -2.39 2.05 16.58
CA PHE A 81 -1.14 2.27 17.31
C PHE A 81 -1.26 3.41 18.32
N VAL A 82 -1.84 4.55 17.94
CA VAL A 82 -2.07 5.70 18.83
C VAL A 82 -3.01 5.32 19.98
N ILE A 83 -4.13 4.65 19.68
CA ILE A 83 -5.08 4.18 20.71
C ILE A 83 -4.37 3.27 21.71
N ALA A 84 -3.53 2.34 21.24
CA ALA A 84 -2.84 1.40 22.11
C ALA A 84 -1.77 2.08 23.00
N ILE A 85 -1.08 3.11 22.51
CA ILE A 85 -0.15 3.89 23.33
C ILE A 85 -0.91 4.69 24.38
N VAL A 86 -1.94 5.43 23.99
CA VAL A 86 -2.75 6.24 24.91
C VAL A 86 -3.41 5.36 25.98
N GLY A 87 -3.88 4.16 25.59
CA GLY A 87 -4.43 3.17 26.51
C GLY A 87 -3.42 2.60 27.51
N LYS A 88 -2.11 2.65 27.22
CA LYS A 88 -1.03 2.27 28.15
C LYS A 88 -0.56 3.42 29.06
N MET A 89 -0.85 4.67 28.68
CA MET A 89 -0.49 5.85 29.48
C MET A 89 -1.53 6.20 30.56
N LYS A 90 -2.73 5.61 30.49
CA LYS A 90 -3.78 5.70 31.50
C LYS A 90 -3.68 4.56 32.49
#